data_AF-A0A7C1AEE0-F1
#
_entry.id   AF-A0A7C1AEE0-F1
#
_cell.length_a   1.000
_cell.length_b   1.000
_cell.length_c   1.000
_cell.angle_alpha   90.00
_cell.angle_beta   90.00
_cell.angle_gamma   90.00
#
_symmetry.space_group_name_H-M   'P 1'
#
loop_
_entity.id
_entity.type
_entity.pdbx_description
1 polymer ?
#
loop_
_entity_poly.entity_id
_entity_poly.type
_entity_poly.pdbx_seq_one_letter_code
_entity_poly.pdbx_strand_id
1 'polypeptide(L)'
;SERLPEVPPVLMGSAWKILIITTLGLILSLTPAKKIPGSHPLAMALVYLFVANMGARANVQDLAGQAPWFLLGAYIWIFIHGAFCVIGARIFRVDIHSTAIASAANIGGAASAPIVAAYHNESLVPISILMALIGYAIGNYGALAAAWLCSLV
;
A
#
# COMPACT_ATOMS: atom_id res chain seq x y z
N SER A 1 -0.82 26.00 -19.54
CA SER A 1 -0.46 25.04 -18.48
C SER A 1 -1.50 25.16 -17.38
N GLU A 2 -2.68 24.57 -17.58
CA GLU A 2 -3.73 24.55 -16.56
C GLU A 2 -3.31 23.57 -15.46
N ARG A 3 -2.81 24.13 -14.35
CA ARG A 3 -2.56 23.34 -13.14
C ARG A 3 -3.93 23.00 -12.56
N LEU A 4 -4.17 21.72 -12.28
CA LEU A 4 -5.35 21.26 -11.54
C LEU A 4 -5.46 22.06 -10.23
N PRO A 5 -6.67 22.30 -9.70
CA PRO A 5 -6.84 23.08 -8.50
C PRO A 5 -6.06 22.44 -7.34
N GLU A 6 -5.08 23.17 -6.81
CA GLU A 6 -4.27 22.74 -5.69
C GLU A 6 -4.87 23.30 -4.39
N VAL A 7 -5.04 22.45 -3.38
CA VAL A 7 -5.41 22.85 -2.02
C VAL A 7 -4.28 22.38 -1.10
N PRO A 8 -3.18 23.16 -0.98
CA PRO A 8 -2.09 22.80 -0.10
C PRO A 8 -2.57 22.69 1.36
N PRO A 9 -2.12 21.68 2.14
CA PRO A 9 -1.16 20.62 1.81
C PRO A 9 -1.80 19.33 1.24
N VAL A 10 -3.13 19.28 1.13
CA VAL A 10 -3.91 18.04 0.93
C VAL A 10 -4.00 17.62 -0.54
N LEU A 11 -4.31 18.55 -1.44
CA LEU A 11 -4.45 18.30 -2.88
C LEU A 11 -3.31 18.98 -3.63
N MET A 12 -2.18 18.30 -3.73
CA MET A 12 -1.04 18.71 -4.57
C MET A 12 -1.10 18.03 -5.94
N GLY A 13 -0.36 18.53 -6.93
CA GLY A 13 -0.26 17.87 -8.24
C GLY A 13 0.19 16.39 -8.20
N SER A 14 0.95 15.98 -7.17
CA SER A 14 1.30 14.57 -6.92
C SER A 14 0.11 13.73 -6.45
N ALA A 15 -0.72 14.26 -5.55
CA ALA A 15 -1.94 13.63 -5.07
C ALA A 15 -2.95 13.42 -6.22
N TRP A 16 -3.13 14.45 -7.05
CA TRP A 16 -3.96 14.35 -8.26
C TRP A 16 -3.50 13.25 -9.21
N LYS A 17 -2.18 13.13 -9.45
CA LYS A 17 -1.64 12.03 -10.27
C LYS A 17 -1.99 10.66 -9.69
N ILE A 18 -1.81 10.45 -8.39
CA ILE A 18 -2.12 9.19 -7.73
C ILE A 18 -3.63 8.88 -7.85
N LEU A 19 -4.48 9.85 -7.56
CA LEU A 19 -5.94 9.69 -7.64
C LEU A 19 -6.41 9.35 -9.05
N ILE A 20 -5.95 10.10 -10.05
CA ILE A 20 -6.35 9.88 -11.45
C ILE A 20 -5.87 8.51 -11.93
N ILE A 21 -4.60 8.16 -11.69
CA ILE A 21 -4.05 6.87 -12.11
C ILE A 21 -4.77 5.71 -11.41
N THR A 22 -5.03 5.82 -10.10
CA THR A 22 -5.76 4.79 -9.34
C THR A 22 -7.18 4.64 -9.86
N THR A 23 -7.89 5.76 -10.08
CA THR A 23 -9.28 5.76 -10.55
C THR A 23 -9.37 5.17 -11.96
N LEU A 24 -8.51 5.58 -12.88
CA LEU A 24 -8.45 5.03 -14.23
C LEU A 24 -8.08 3.55 -14.22
N GLY A 25 -7.12 3.14 -13.37
CA GLY A 25 -6.75 1.74 -13.20
C GLY A 25 -7.91 0.87 -12.71
N LEU A 26 -8.69 1.35 -11.74
CA LEU A 26 -9.89 0.67 -11.25
C LEU A 26 -10.97 0.57 -12.34
N ILE A 27 -11.24 1.65 -13.06
CA ILE A 27 -12.19 1.65 -14.19
C ILE A 27 -11.75 0.66 -15.27
N LEU A 28 -10.48 0.71 -15.69
CA LEU A 28 -9.93 -0.21 -16.69
C LEU A 28 -9.97 -1.66 -16.23
N SER A 29 -9.83 -1.93 -14.93
CA SER A 29 -9.96 -3.27 -14.35
C SER A 29 -11.36 -3.86 -14.49
N LEU A 30 -12.38 -3.04 -14.76
CA LEU A 30 -13.75 -3.49 -15.07
C LEU A 30 -13.95 -3.81 -16.56
N THR A 31 -13.03 -3.38 -17.42
CA THR A 31 -13.09 -3.58 -18.88
C THR A 31 -12.36 -4.86 -19.32
N PRO A 32 -12.46 -5.28 -20.60
CA PRO A 32 -11.67 -6.39 -21.14
C PRO A 32 -10.15 -6.24 -20.99
N ALA A 33 -9.64 -5.02 -20.72
CA ALA A 33 -8.23 -4.76 -20.47
C ALA A 33 -7.63 -5.64 -19.34
N LYS A 34 -8.46 -6.10 -18.39
CA LYS A 34 -8.02 -7.05 -17.34
C LYS A 34 -7.53 -8.40 -17.88
N LYS A 35 -7.86 -8.74 -19.13
CA LYS A 35 -7.49 -10.02 -19.77
C LYS A 35 -6.21 -9.93 -20.61
N ILE A 36 -5.53 -8.78 -20.63
CA ILE A 36 -4.29 -8.62 -21.40
C ILE A 36 -3.24 -9.60 -20.87
N PRO A 37 -2.69 -10.49 -21.72
CA PRO A 37 -1.70 -11.47 -21.30
C PRO A 37 -0.42 -10.77 -20.83
N GLY A 38 0.19 -11.29 -19.75
CA GLY A 38 1.42 -10.72 -19.19
C GLY A 38 1.26 -9.44 -18.37
N SER A 39 0.02 -8.94 -18.18
CA SER A 39 -0.25 -7.73 -17.38
C SER A 39 0.26 -7.83 -15.95
N HIS A 40 0.05 -8.96 -15.28
CA HIS A 40 0.48 -9.16 -13.88
C HIS A 40 2.03 -9.24 -13.72
N PRO A 41 2.77 -10.08 -14.48
CA PRO A 41 4.24 -10.07 -14.44
C PRO A 41 4.85 -8.71 -14.75
N LEU A 42 4.31 -7.98 -15.75
CA LEU A 42 4.77 -6.63 -16.09
C LEU A 42 4.54 -5.65 -14.94
N ALA A 43 3.35 -5.67 -14.33
CA ALA A 43 3.03 -4.83 -13.18
C ALA A 43 3.99 -5.07 -12.02
N MET A 44 4.28 -6.34 -11.68
CA MET A 44 5.23 -6.69 -10.63
C MET A 44 6.65 -6.21 -10.95
N ALA A 45 7.11 -6.38 -12.19
CA ALA A 45 8.42 -5.87 -12.62
C ALA A 45 8.53 -4.34 -12.45
N LEU A 46 7.49 -3.60 -12.82
CA LEU A 46 7.44 -2.15 -12.63
C LEU A 46 7.42 -1.75 -11.15
N VAL A 47 6.70 -2.47 -10.30
CA VAL A 47 6.68 -2.24 -8.84
C VAL A 47 8.06 -2.48 -8.25
N TYR A 48 8.75 -3.57 -8.62
CA TYR A 48 10.11 -3.82 -8.15
C TYR A 48 11.10 -2.75 -8.61
N LEU A 49 11.00 -2.29 -9.87
CA LEU A 49 11.82 -1.19 -10.36
C LEU A 49 11.56 0.11 -9.58
N PHE A 50 10.30 0.41 -9.27
CA PHE A 50 9.90 1.55 -8.46
C PHE A 50 10.50 1.49 -7.04
N VAL A 51 10.38 0.33 -6.38
CA VAL A 51 10.95 0.10 -5.03
C VAL A 51 12.47 0.23 -5.05
N ALA A 52 13.14 -0.35 -6.05
CA ALA A 52 14.58 -0.22 -6.21
C ALA A 52 15.01 1.25 -6.41
N ASN A 53 14.26 2.02 -7.19
CA ASN A 53 14.52 3.45 -7.39
C ASN A 53 14.30 4.27 -6.11
N MET A 54 13.24 3.99 -5.34
CA MET A 54 13.02 4.63 -4.03
C MET A 54 14.20 4.37 -3.09
N GLY A 55 14.69 3.13 -3.02
CA GLY A 55 15.87 2.79 -2.23
C GLY A 55 17.14 3.49 -2.71
N ALA A 56 17.37 3.55 -4.02
CA ALA A 56 18.53 4.22 -4.61
C ALA A 56 18.57 5.75 -4.37
N ARG A 57 17.40 6.38 -4.21
CA ARG A 57 17.26 7.80 -3.88
C ARG A 57 17.21 8.09 -2.38
N ALA A 58 17.13 7.06 -1.54
CA ALA A 58 17.07 7.24 -0.09
C ALA A 58 18.43 7.74 0.41
N ASN A 59 18.46 8.98 0.89
CA ASN A 59 19.65 9.57 1.47
C ASN A 59 19.64 9.38 2.99
N VAL A 60 20.58 8.58 3.51
CA VAL A 60 20.71 8.33 4.96
C VAL A 60 21.18 9.55 5.74
N GLN A 61 21.82 10.53 5.08
CA GLN A 61 22.27 11.76 5.74
C GLN A 61 21.09 12.67 6.11
N ASP A 62 20.03 12.69 5.30
CA ASP A 62 18.80 13.42 5.61
C ASP A 62 18.06 12.80 6.80
N LEU A 63 18.33 11.52 7.09
CA LEU A 63 17.75 10.79 8.21
C LEU A 63 18.57 10.92 9.50
N ALA A 64 19.85 11.30 9.45
CA ALA A 64 20.76 11.23 10.60
C ALA A 64 20.31 12.03 11.84
N GLY A 65 19.51 13.09 11.67
CA GLY A 65 18.91 13.87 12.76
C GLY A 65 17.47 13.50 13.14
N GLN A 66 16.73 12.83 12.25
CA GLN A 66 15.31 12.48 12.44
C GLN A 66 15.05 10.98 12.59
N ALA A 67 16.09 10.15 12.39
CA ALA A 67 16.00 8.69 12.41
C ALA A 67 15.32 8.15 13.67
N PRO A 68 15.61 8.64 14.90
CA PRO A 68 14.93 8.13 16.08
C PRO A 68 13.41 8.32 16.03
N TRP A 69 12.94 9.49 15.57
CA TRP A 69 11.51 9.80 15.49
C TRP A 69 10.83 9.06 14.35
N PHE A 70 11.50 8.93 13.21
CA PHE A 70 11.00 8.14 12.10
C PHE A 70 10.83 6.66 12.50
N LEU A 71 11.85 6.07 13.15
CA LEU A 71 11.81 4.69 13.61
C LEU A 71 10.75 4.49 14.70
N LEU A 72 10.62 5.43 15.64
CA LEU A 72 9.59 5.37 16.68
C LEU A 72 8.19 5.41 16.06
N GLY A 73 7.94 6.32 15.11
CA GLY A 73 6.67 6.40 14.40
C GLY A 73 6.36 5.12 13.62
N ALA A 74 7.34 4.57 12.90
CA ALA A 74 7.20 3.30 12.19
C ALA A 74 6.88 2.13 13.14
N TYR A 75 7.57 2.05 14.28
CA TYR A 75 7.32 1.03 15.29
C TYR A 75 5.92 1.13 15.87
N ILE A 76 5.49 2.33 16.27
CA ILE A 76 4.14 2.56 16.81
C ILE A 76 3.08 2.16 15.78
N TRP A 77 3.24 2.57 14.52
CA TRP A 77 2.30 2.25 13.45
C TRP A 77 2.19 0.74 13.21
N ILE A 78 3.32 0.03 13.08
CA ILE A 78 3.34 -1.43 12.87
C ILE A 78 2.76 -2.16 14.09
N PHE A 79 3.08 -1.69 15.31
CA PHE A 79 2.55 -2.26 16.54
C PHE A 79 1.02 -2.14 16.61
N ILE A 80 0.48 -0.94 16.35
CA ILE A 80 -0.96 -0.70 16.31
C ILE A 80 -1.62 -1.59 15.25
N HIS A 81 -1.07 -1.62 14.04
CA HIS A 81 -1.57 -2.50 12.97
C HIS A 81 -1.61 -3.97 13.40
N GLY A 82 -0.50 -4.47 13.95
CA GLY A 82 -0.40 -5.85 14.43
C GLY A 82 -1.40 -6.15 15.54
N ALA A 83 -1.58 -5.23 16.49
CA ALA A 83 -2.58 -5.37 17.55
C ALA A 83 -4.01 -5.49 16.97
N PHE A 84 -4.37 -4.62 16.02
CA PHE A 84 -5.67 -4.71 15.33
C PHE A 84 -5.84 -6.04 14.58
N CYS A 85 -4.80 -6.52 13.89
CA CYS A 85 -4.83 -7.81 13.21
C CYS A 85 -5.04 -8.97 14.19
N VAL A 86 -4.34 -9.00 15.32
CA VAL A 86 -4.49 -10.05 16.34
C VAL A 86 -5.86 -10.01 17.02
N ILE A 87 -6.36 -8.81 17.34
CA ILE A 87 -7.71 -8.63 17.88
C ILE A 87 -8.75 -9.11 16.87
N GLY A 88 -8.62 -8.70 15.60
CA GLY A 88 -9.47 -9.15 14.51
C GLY A 88 -9.45 -10.68 14.36
N ALA A 89 -8.28 -11.30 14.37
CA ALA A 89 -8.13 -12.75 14.30
C ALA A 89 -8.88 -13.45 15.44
N ARG A 90 -8.83 -12.90 16.65
CA ARG A 90 -9.56 -13.44 17.81
C ARG A 90 -11.08 -13.29 17.68
N ILE A 91 -11.56 -12.15 17.20
CA ILE A 91 -13.00 -11.89 17.01
C ILE A 91 -13.57 -12.78 15.91
N PHE A 92 -12.91 -12.82 14.75
CA PHE A 92 -13.36 -13.57 13.58
C PHE A 92 -12.95 -15.04 13.59
N ARG A 93 -12.21 -15.48 14.62
CA ARG A 93 -11.69 -16.85 14.78
C ARG A 93 -10.87 -17.31 13.58
N VAL A 94 -10.04 -16.41 13.06
CA VAL A 94 -9.12 -16.66 11.94
C VAL A 94 -7.79 -17.20 12.49
N ASP A 95 -7.16 -18.11 11.75
CA ASP A 95 -5.88 -18.67 12.12
C ASP A 95 -4.72 -17.65 11.97
N ILE A 96 -3.59 -17.95 12.60
CA ILE A 96 -2.44 -17.04 12.63
C ILE A 96 -1.75 -16.92 11.27
N HIS A 97 -1.80 -17.95 10.41
CA HIS A 97 -1.19 -17.91 9.08
C HIS A 97 -1.97 -16.98 8.15
N SER A 98 -3.28 -17.11 8.11
CA SER A 98 -4.16 -16.20 7.38
C SER A 98 -4.02 -14.75 7.86
N THR A 99 -3.89 -14.57 9.18
CA THR A 99 -3.67 -13.25 9.79
C THR A 99 -2.31 -12.66 9.38
N ALA A 100 -1.25 -13.47 9.36
CA ALA A 100 0.08 -13.04 8.93
C ALA A 100 0.09 -12.67 7.44
N ILE A 101 -0.58 -13.44 6.58
CA ILE A 101 -0.74 -13.12 5.15
C ILE A 101 -1.53 -11.81 4.98
N ALA A 102 -2.60 -11.61 5.75
CA ALA A 102 -3.38 -10.37 5.71
C ALA A 102 -2.56 -9.14 6.16
N SER A 103 -1.72 -9.28 7.18
CA SER A 103 -0.79 -8.22 7.58
C SER A 103 0.25 -7.93 6.50
N ALA A 104 0.87 -8.98 5.93
CA ALA A 104 1.81 -8.85 4.83
C ALA A 104 1.18 -8.19 3.58
N ALA A 105 -0.10 -8.49 3.28
CA ALA A 105 -0.86 -7.85 2.22
C ALA A 105 -1.01 -6.34 2.39
N ASN A 106 -1.14 -5.85 3.63
CA ASN A 106 -1.39 -4.43 3.90
C ASN A 106 -0.11 -3.63 4.20
N ILE A 107 0.91 -4.24 4.81
CA ILE A 107 2.19 -3.58 5.09
C ILE A 107 3.18 -3.76 3.93
N GLY A 108 3.33 -4.99 3.45
CA GLY A 108 4.27 -5.35 2.40
C GLY A 108 3.69 -5.25 0.98
N GLY A 109 2.37 -5.26 0.86
CA GLY A 109 1.67 -4.96 -0.38
C GLY A 109 1.73 -6.06 -1.45
N ALA A 110 1.31 -5.72 -2.68
CA ALA A 110 1.14 -6.69 -3.77
C ALA A 110 2.46 -7.34 -4.23
N ALA A 111 3.59 -6.74 -3.89
CA ALA A 111 4.93 -7.23 -4.21
C ALA A 111 5.37 -8.40 -3.31
N SER A 112 5.07 -8.35 -2.01
CA SER A 112 5.62 -9.30 -1.02
C SER A 112 4.57 -10.24 -0.43
N ALA A 113 3.30 -9.85 -0.38
CA ALA A 113 2.22 -10.68 0.14
C ALA A 113 2.04 -12.03 -0.58
N PRO A 114 2.15 -12.11 -1.92
CA PRO A 114 2.04 -13.39 -2.64
C PRO A 114 3.15 -14.37 -2.25
N ILE A 115 4.34 -13.86 -1.93
CA ILE A 115 5.50 -14.67 -1.52
C ILE A 115 5.24 -15.30 -0.16
N VAL A 116 4.75 -14.51 0.80
CA VAL A 116 4.38 -14.99 2.14
C VAL A 116 3.22 -15.98 2.05
N ALA A 117 2.22 -15.71 1.21
CA ALA A 117 1.09 -16.61 0.99
C ALA A 117 1.54 -17.94 0.37
N ALA A 118 2.40 -17.93 -0.65
CA ALA A 118 2.90 -19.13 -1.31
C ALA A 118 3.67 -20.05 -0.34
N TYR A 119 4.40 -19.48 0.62
CA TYR A 119 5.11 -20.25 1.64
C TYR A 119 4.17 -21.00 2.61
N HIS A 120 2.99 -20.43 2.89
CA HIS A 120 2.02 -21.01 3.82
C HIS A 120 0.97 -21.89 3.13
N ASN A 121 0.32 -21.36 2.09
CA ASN A 121 -0.69 -22.06 1.30
C ASN A 121 -0.86 -21.35 -0.05
N GLU A 122 -0.47 -22.01 -1.15
CA GLU A 122 -0.56 -21.45 -2.51
C GLU A 122 -1.99 -21.05 -2.90
N SER A 123 -3.02 -21.70 -2.33
CA SER A 123 -4.42 -21.34 -2.59
C SER A 123 -4.79 -19.94 -2.07
N LEU A 124 -4.00 -19.39 -1.14
CA LEU A 124 -4.18 -18.04 -0.59
C LEU A 124 -3.44 -16.96 -1.39
N VAL A 125 -2.61 -17.32 -2.38
CA VAL A 125 -1.86 -16.37 -3.20
C VAL A 125 -2.78 -15.38 -3.92
N PRO A 126 -3.84 -15.81 -4.65
CA PRO A 126 -4.76 -14.87 -5.30
C PRO A 126 -5.47 -13.95 -4.31
N ILE A 127 -5.81 -14.48 -3.12
CA ILE A 127 -6.49 -13.75 -2.06
C ILE A 127 -5.58 -12.65 -1.50
N SER A 128 -4.30 -12.96 -1.28
CA SER A 128 -3.31 -11.97 -0.81
C SER A 128 -3.10 -10.82 -1.79
N ILE A 129 -3.09 -11.10 -3.10
CA ILE A 129 -2.99 -10.09 -4.16
C ILE A 129 -4.21 -9.18 -4.11
N LEU A 130 -5.41 -9.77 -4.09
CA LEU A 130 -6.66 -9.02 -4.05
C LEU A 130 -6.72 -8.13 -2.80
N MET A 131 -6.36 -8.68 -1.64
CA MET A 131 -6.34 -7.95 -0.37
C MET A 131 -5.37 -6.76 -0.42
N ALA A 132 -4.16 -6.95 -0.96
CA ALA A 132 -3.19 -5.87 -1.10
C ALA A 132 -3.69 -4.75 -2.03
N LEU A 133 -4.33 -5.11 -3.16
CA LEU A 133 -4.87 -4.14 -4.10
C LEU A 133 -6.05 -3.35 -3.50
N ILE A 134 -6.91 -4.01 -2.73
CA ILE A 134 -7.99 -3.34 -1.98
C ILE A 134 -7.39 -2.38 -0.95
N GLY A 135 -6.36 -2.82 -0.21
CA GLY A 135 -5.64 -2.00 0.75
C GLY A 135 -5.04 -0.74 0.11
N TYR A 136 -4.43 -0.86 -1.08
CA TYR A 136 -3.93 0.29 -1.83
C TYR A 136 -5.02 1.24 -2.29
N ALA A 137 -6.13 0.71 -2.81
CA ALA A 137 -7.25 1.53 -3.23
C ALA A 137 -7.80 2.35 -2.05
N ILE A 138 -8.11 1.69 -0.92
CA ILE A 138 -8.62 2.35 0.29
C ILE A 138 -7.58 3.30 0.88
N GLY A 139 -6.33 2.86 0.97
CA GLY A 139 -5.21 3.61 1.55
C GLY A 139 -4.95 4.93 0.82
N ASN A 140 -5.05 4.96 -0.51
CA ASN A 140 -4.84 6.20 -1.28
C ASN A 140 -5.86 7.29 -0.92
N TYR A 141 -7.14 6.94 -0.79
CA TYR A 141 -8.17 7.90 -0.35
C TYR A 141 -8.07 8.20 1.15
N GLY A 142 -7.80 7.18 1.97
CA GLY A 142 -7.63 7.32 3.42
C GLY A 142 -6.46 8.23 3.78
N ALA A 143 -5.36 8.18 3.02
CA ALA A 143 -4.21 9.06 3.22
C ALA A 143 -4.56 10.54 2.99
N LEU A 144 -5.43 10.85 2.01
CA LEU A 144 -5.89 12.22 1.80
C LEU A 144 -6.80 12.69 2.92
N ALA A 145 -7.69 11.81 3.40
CA ALA A 145 -8.52 12.11 4.57
C ALA A 145 -7.66 12.35 5.82
N ALA A 146 -6.61 11.55 6.02
CA ALA A 146 -5.65 11.73 7.11
C ALA A 146 -4.87 13.04 6.96
N ALA A 147 -4.38 13.36 5.76
CA ALA A 147 -3.70 14.62 5.49
C ALA A 147 -4.61 15.83 5.77
N TRP A 148 -5.89 15.73 5.41
CA TRP A 148 -6.88 16.75 5.74
C TRP A 148 -7.08 16.89 7.25
N LEU A 149 -7.24 15.79 7.98
CA LEU A 149 -7.34 15.80 9.46
C LEU A 149 -6.10 16.44 10.11
N CYS A 150 -4.90 16.09 9.65
CA CYS A 150 -3.66 16.68 10.14
C CYS A 150 -3.56 18.18 9.82
N SER A 151 -4.18 18.66 8.74
CA SER A 151 -4.18 20.10 8.41
C SER A 151 -5.11 20.95 9.29
N LEU A 152 -5.99 20.31 10.07
CA LEU A 152 -6.90 21.00 11.00
C LEU A 152 -6.25 21.33 12.35
N VAL A 153 -5.09 20.73 12.64
CA VAL A 153 -4.33 20.90 13.89
C VAL A 153 -3.09 21.73 13.61
#